data_AF-A0A3M6TQ65-F1
#
_entry.id   AF-A0A3M6TQ65-F1
#
_cell.length_a   1.000
_cell.length_b   1.000
_cell.length_c   1.000
_cell.angle_alpha   90.00
_cell.angle_beta   90.00
_cell.angle_gamma   90.00
#
_symmetry.space_group_name_H-M   'P 1'
#
loop_
_entity.id
_entity.type
_entity.pdbx_description
1 polymer ?
#
loop_
_entity_poly.entity_id
_entity_poly.type
_entity_poly.pdbx_seq_one_letter_code
_entity_poly.pdbx_strand_id
1 'polypeptide(L)'
;LENKSKTSVLGNSISDHDLIVASLNLKKPRPKPTYISPRSFKNFKKDAFLADISSAPWSIFDIFEDNEGKLDTFNSLFHQILDQRGPVKIIRQRARPN
;
A
#
# COMPACT_ATOMS: atom_id res chain seq x y z
N LEU A 1 12.50 16.24 23.93
CA LEU A 1 13.43 15.19 24.42
C LEU A 1 14.71 15.30 23.62
N GLU A 2 15.64 16.10 24.15
CA GLU A 2 16.93 16.40 23.55
C GLU A 2 17.80 15.13 23.57
N ASN A 3 18.27 14.67 22.41
CA ASN A 3 19.21 13.55 22.35
C ASN A 3 20.57 14.06 22.84
N LYS A 4 20.85 13.92 24.15
CA LYS A 4 22.16 14.29 24.68
C LYS A 4 23.20 13.30 24.16
N SER A 5 24.11 13.79 23.32
CA SER A 5 25.39 13.14 23.01
C SER A 5 26.39 13.43 24.12
N LYS A 6 27.32 12.51 24.35
CA LYS A 6 28.42 12.67 25.32
C LYS A 6 29.74 12.45 24.62
N THR A 7 30.70 13.32 24.88
CA THR A 7 32.08 13.16 24.43
C THR A 7 33.00 13.05 25.64
N SER A 8 34.07 12.27 25.52
CA SER A 8 35.10 12.14 26.56
C SER A 8 36.45 11.84 25.94
N VAL A 9 37.49 12.32 26.60
CA VAL A 9 38.88 12.03 26.27
C VAL A 9 39.36 10.91 27.17
N LEU A 10 40.01 9.90 26.60
CA LEU A 10 40.56 8.75 27.31
C LEU A 10 42.06 8.67 27.03
N GLY A 11 42.86 8.79 28.08
CA GLY A 11 44.30 8.64 27.98
C GLY A 11 44.66 7.22 27.51
N ASN A 12 45.65 7.09 26.64
CA ASN A 12 46.16 5.80 26.23
C ASN A 12 47.69 5.77 26.21
N SER A 13 48.26 4.57 26.27
CA SER A 13 49.70 4.33 26.25
C SER A 13 50.19 3.73 24.92
N ILE A 14 49.34 3.73 23.89
CA ILE A 14 49.58 3.07 22.60
C ILE A 14 49.85 4.06 21.46
N SER A 15 49.58 5.34 21.68
CA SER A 15 49.88 6.47 20.80
C SER A 15 50.24 7.68 21.66
N ASP A 16 50.96 8.61 21.08
CA ASP A 16 51.19 9.98 21.54
C ASP A 16 49.94 10.87 21.54
N HIS A 17 48.77 10.34 21.14
CA HIS A 17 47.50 11.04 21.13
C HIS A 17 46.44 10.36 22.00
N ASP A 18 45.66 11.16 22.73
CA ASP A 18 44.51 10.69 23.50
C ASP A 18 43.37 10.20 22.60
N LEU A 19 42.63 9.18 23.06
CA LEU A 19 41.43 8.68 22.39
C LEU A 19 40.26 9.64 22.63
N ILE A 20 39.63 10.10 21.56
CA ILE A 20 38.36 10.84 21.65
C ILE A 20 37.21 9.86 21.44
N VAL A 21 36.38 9.69 22.47
CA VAL A 21 35.21 8.81 22.44
C VAL A 21 33.93 9.65 22.40
N ALA A 22 33.06 9.33 21.45
CA ALA A 22 31.73 9.94 21.35
C ALA A 22 30.64 8.87 21.49
N SER A 23 29.69 9.11 22.39
CA SER A 23 28.48 8.30 22.56
C SER A 23 27.28 9.05 21.97
N LEU A 24 26.66 8.44 20.96
CA LEU A 24 25.54 9.00 20.21
C LEU A 24 24.26 8.23 20.51
N ASN A 25 23.26 8.92 21.06
CA ASN A 25 21.93 8.36 21.27
C ASN A 25 21.07 8.57 20.01
N LEU A 26 21.17 7.65 19.06
CA LEU A 26 20.42 7.72 17.81
C LEU A 26 19.04 7.07 17.95
N LYS A 27 17.97 7.83 17.70
CA LYS A 27 16.62 7.28 17.54
C LYS A 27 16.38 7.01 16.07
N LYS A 28 16.09 5.76 15.71
CA LYS A 28 15.64 5.43 14.35
C LYS A 28 14.23 6.00 14.15
N PRO A 29 13.98 6.82 13.12
CA PRO A 29 12.63 7.27 12.81
C PRO A 29 11.72 6.07 12.57
N ARG A 30 10.49 6.12 13.07
CA ARG A 30 9.49 5.09 12.75
C ARG A 30 9.20 5.17 11.26
N PRO A 31 9.31 4.07 10.50
CA PRO A 31 8.93 4.06 9.09
C PRO A 31 7.49 4.53 8.93
N LYS A 32 7.23 5.33 7.89
CA LYS A 32 5.87 5.74 7.56
C LYS A 32 5.04 4.47 7.26
N PRO A 33 3.77 4.42 7.70
CA PRO A 33 2.90 3.30 7.36
C PRO A 33 2.78 3.14 5.84
N THR A 34 2.89 1.90 5.36
CA THR A 34 2.57 1.55 3.98
C THR A 34 1.09 1.19 3.89
N TYR A 35 0.42 1.70 2.85
CA TYR A 35 -0.97 1.36 2.54
C TYR A 35 -1.01 0.64 1.20
N ILE A 36 -1.90 -0.34 1.10
CA ILE A 36 -2.20 -1.04 -0.15
C ILE A 36 -3.70 -1.03 -0.37
N SER A 37 -4.12 -1.12 -1.64
CA SER A 37 -5.53 -1.08 -2.07
C SER A 37 -5.98 -2.42 -2.70
N PRO A 38 -6.00 -3.53 -1.93
CA PRO A 38 -6.47 -4.80 -2.47
C PRO A 38 -7.98 -4.80 -2.71
N ARG A 39 -8.39 -5.61 -3.67
CA ARG A 39 -9.79 -5.98 -3.88
C ARG A 39 -10.20 -7.04 -2.86
N SER A 40 -11.28 -6.80 -2.12
CA SER A 40 -11.74 -7.67 -1.03
C SER A 40 -12.68 -8.76 -1.54
N PHE A 41 -12.18 -10.00 -1.64
CA PHE A 41 -13.00 -11.17 -2.02
C PHE A 41 -13.58 -11.97 -0.83
N LYS A 42 -13.42 -11.49 0.41
CA LYS A 42 -13.81 -12.22 1.63
C LYS A 42 -15.26 -12.74 1.63
N ASN A 43 -16.19 -11.96 1.07
CA ASN A 43 -17.62 -12.31 0.98
C ASN A 43 -18.09 -12.40 -0.48
N PHE A 44 -17.17 -12.65 -1.41
CA PHE A 44 -17.49 -12.70 -2.83
C PHE A 44 -18.28 -13.97 -3.15
N LYS A 45 -19.52 -13.79 -3.62
CA LYS A 45 -20.39 -14.87 -4.05
C LYS A 45 -20.30 -15.01 -5.57
N LYS A 46 -19.58 -16.02 -6.04
CA LYS A 46 -19.34 -16.25 -7.47
C LYS A 46 -20.64 -16.30 -8.26
N ASP A 47 -21.62 -17.08 -7.81
CA ASP A 47 -22.87 -17.25 -8.55
C ASP A 47 -23.67 -15.95 -8.64
N ALA A 48 -23.64 -15.14 -7.57
CA ALA A 48 -24.28 -13.82 -7.57
C ALA A 48 -23.57 -12.83 -8.51
N PHE A 49 -22.24 -12.88 -8.57
CA PHE A 49 -21.47 -12.08 -9.53
C PHE A 49 -21.76 -12.51 -10.98
N LEU A 50 -21.79 -13.81 -11.25
CA LEU A 50 -22.13 -14.33 -12.57
C LEU A 50 -23.56 -13.95 -12.97
N ALA A 51 -24.52 -14.04 -12.04
CA ALA A 51 -25.90 -13.60 -12.28
C ALA A 51 -25.97 -12.10 -12.63
N ASP A 52 -25.27 -11.25 -11.88
CA ASP A 52 -25.22 -9.81 -12.18
C ASP A 52 -24.63 -9.54 -13.56
N ILE A 53 -23.48 -10.18 -13.87
CA ILE A 53 -22.82 -10.10 -15.18
C ILE A 53 -23.77 -10.56 -16.29
N SER A 54 -24.47 -11.69 -16.12
CA SER A 54 -25.42 -12.18 -17.13
C SER A 54 -26.62 -11.26 -17.30
N SER A 55 -27.04 -10.55 -16.25
CA SER A 55 -28.17 -9.61 -16.28
C SER A 55 -27.80 -8.19 -16.74
N ALA A 56 -26.51 -7.90 -16.90
CA ALA A 56 -26.05 -6.56 -17.23
C ALA A 56 -26.48 -6.15 -18.65
N PRO A 57 -26.80 -4.86 -18.88
CA PRO A 57 -27.28 -4.36 -20.16
C PRO A 57 -26.14 -4.21 -21.18
N TRP A 58 -25.54 -5.31 -21.62
CA TRP A 58 -24.41 -5.30 -22.56
C TRP A 58 -24.73 -4.70 -23.93
N SER A 59 -26.01 -4.65 -24.32
CA SER A 59 -26.46 -4.00 -25.56
C SER A 59 -26.13 -2.50 -25.61
N ILE A 60 -25.74 -1.88 -24.50
CA ILE A 60 -25.27 -0.48 -24.48
C ILE A 60 -24.01 -0.27 -25.36
N PHE A 61 -23.26 -1.33 -25.67
CA PHE A 61 -22.09 -1.26 -26.55
C PHE A 61 -22.45 -0.89 -27.99
N ASP A 62 -23.65 -1.23 -28.43
CA ASP A 62 -24.09 -1.02 -29.80
C ASP A 62 -24.37 0.46 -30.10
N ILE A 63 -24.40 1.31 -29.06
CA ILE A 63 -24.60 2.76 -29.18
C ILE A 63 -23.31 3.47 -29.65
N PHE A 64 -22.15 2.90 -29.34
CA PHE A 64 -20.86 3.52 -29.65
C PHE A 64 -20.35 3.04 -31.01
N GLU A 65 -19.95 3.98 -31.88
CA GLU A 65 -19.42 3.64 -33.21
C GLU A 65 -17.94 3.29 -33.17
N ASP A 66 -17.19 3.87 -32.23
CA ASP A 66 -15.75 3.70 -32.08
C ASP A 66 -15.38 2.62 -31.05
N ASN A 67 -14.17 2.06 -31.19
CA ASN A 67 -13.70 0.99 -30.30
C ASN A 67 -13.38 1.47 -28.89
N GLU A 68 -13.03 2.75 -28.72
CA GLU A 68 -12.65 3.32 -27.43
C GLU A 68 -13.89 3.46 -26.53
N GLY A 69 -14.98 4.03 -27.04
CA GLY A 69 -16.25 4.14 -26.33
C GLY A 69 -16.84 2.78 -25.93
N LYS A 70 -16.70 1.76 -26.79
CA LYS A 70 -17.10 0.37 -26.44
C LYS A 70 -16.28 -0.19 -25.28
N LEU A 71 -14.96 -0.01 -25.32
CA LEU A 71 -14.06 -0.50 -24.28
C LEU A 71 -14.31 0.20 -22.95
N ASP A 72 -14.48 1.52 -22.97
CA ASP A 72 -14.74 2.32 -21.77
C ASP A 72 -16.07 1.96 -21.12
N THR A 73 -17.10 1.76 -21.94
CA THR A 73 -18.41 1.33 -21.45
C THR A 73 -18.36 -0.08 -20.86
N PHE A 74 -17.61 -0.98 -21.50
CA PHE A 74 -17.41 -2.34 -20.98
C PHE A 74 -16.72 -2.30 -19.62
N ASN A 75 -15.60 -1.59 -19.53
CA ASN A 75 -14.84 -1.45 -18.30
C ASN A 75 -15.69 -0.83 -17.20
N SER A 76 -16.46 0.22 -17.50
CA SER A 76 -17.33 0.89 -16.54
C SER A 76 -18.39 -0.06 -15.96
N LEU A 77 -19.14 -0.75 -16.82
CA LEU A 77 -20.21 -1.65 -16.40
C LEU A 77 -19.66 -2.88 -15.65
N PHE A 78 -18.57 -3.46 -16.15
CA PHE A 78 -17.89 -4.57 -15.50
C PHE A 78 -17.34 -4.18 -14.12
N HIS A 79 -16.64 -3.05 -14.03
CA HIS A 79 -16.07 -2.57 -12.77
C HIS A 79 -17.15 -2.19 -11.75
N GLN A 80 -18.28 -1.63 -12.18
CA GLN A 80 -19.41 -1.35 -11.29
C GLN A 80 -19.91 -2.63 -10.61
N ILE A 81 -20.14 -3.70 -11.37
CA ILE A 81 -20.59 -4.99 -10.84
C ILE A 81 -19.51 -5.61 -9.94
N LEU A 82 -18.25 -5.53 -10.38
CA LEU A 82 -17.11 -6.07 -9.63
C LEU A 82 -16.90 -5.33 -8.31
N ASP A 83 -17.04 -4.01 -8.27
CA ASP A 83 -16.91 -3.19 -7.07
C ASP A 83 -18.06 -3.43 -6.09
N GLN A 84 -19.27 -3.67 -6.58
CA GLN A 84 -20.43 -4.03 -5.74
C GLN A 84 -20.22 -5.38 -5.03
N ARG A 85 -19.67 -6.38 -5.71
CA ARG A 85 -19.48 -7.74 -5.15
C ARG A 85 -18.14 -7.95 -4.43
N GLY A 86 -17.13 -7.18 -4.80
CA GLY A 86 -15.77 -7.29 -4.28
C GLY A 86 -15.12 -5.92 -4.24
N PRO A 87 -15.45 -5.04 -3.28
CA PRO A 87 -14.97 -3.66 -3.26
C PRO A 87 -13.45 -3.56 -3.03
N VAL A 88 -12.84 -2.53 -3.60
CA VAL A 88 -11.46 -2.14 -3.29
C VAL A 88 -11.42 -1.52 -1.90
N LYS A 89 -10.50 -1.98 -1.05
CA LYS A 89 -10.34 -1.47 0.32
C LYS A 89 -8.91 -1.01 0.53
N ILE A 90 -8.75 0.13 1.18
CA ILE A 90 -7.43 0.59 1.62
C ILE A 90 -7.11 -0.08 2.95
N ILE A 91 -6.03 -0.85 2.99
CA ILE A 91 -5.56 -1.49 4.21
C ILE A 91 -4.16 -1.00 4.54
N ARG A 92 -3.94 -0.72 5.83
CA ARG A 92 -2.61 -0.45 6.36
C ARG A 92 -1.84 -1.76 6.40
N GLN A 93 -0.75 -1.84 5.65
CA GLN A 93 0.15 -2.98 5.69
C GLN A 93 0.79 -3.04 7.08
N ARG A 94 0.62 -4.17 7.75
CA ARG A 94 1.32 -4.45 9.00
C ARG A 94 2.78 -4.74 8.64
N ALA A 95 3.71 -4.12 9.36
CA ALA A 95 5.11 -4.50 9.26
C ALA A 95 5.21 -6.00 9.61
N ARG A 96 5.84 -6.79 8.74
CA ARG A 96 6.19 -8.17 9.11
C ARG A 96 7.24 -8.08 10.24
N PRO A 97 7.14 -8.88 11.32
CA PRO A 97 8.29 -9.07 12.19
C PRO A 97 9.42 -9.66 11.33
N ASN A 98 10.62 -9.08 11.44
CA ASN A 98 11.82 -9.65 10.85
C ASN A 98 12.13 -11.00 11.50
#